data_AF-A0A3M1P1N2-F1
#
_entry.id   AF-A0A3M1P1N2-F1
#
_cell.length_a   1.000
_cell.length_b   1.000
_cell.length_c   1.000
_cell.angle_alpha   90.00
_cell.angle_beta   90.00
_cell.angle_gamma   90.00
#
_symmetry.space_group_name_H-M   'P 1'
#
loop_
_entity.id
_entity.type
_entity.pdbx_description
1 polymer ?
#
loop_
_entity_poly.entity_id
_entity_poly.type
_entity_poly.pdbx_seq_one_letter_code
_entity_poly.pdbx_strand_id
1 'polypeptide(L)' 'MSKKNSAQQTPRFPGIVRALSGSEAVVASETSASEAAGAYPITPSTDMGEGFAAAWSEGRPNVFGRPLVFFEPEGEH' A
#
# COMPACT_ATOMS: atom_id res chain seq x y z
N MET A 1 19.47 6.62 -39.88
CA MET A 1 18.63 7.31 -38.87
C MET A 1 19.15 6.95 -37.50
N SER A 2 19.90 7.86 -36.85
CA SER A 2 20.47 7.63 -35.52
C SER A 2 19.40 7.90 -34.46
N LYS A 3 19.00 6.86 -33.72
CA LYS A 3 18.12 7.01 -32.55
C LYS A 3 18.91 7.78 -31.48
N LYS A 4 18.51 9.01 -31.19
CA LYS A 4 19.03 9.78 -30.05
C LYS A 4 18.70 9.02 -28.77
N ASN A 5 19.72 8.46 -28.11
CA ASN A 5 19.62 8.00 -26.73
C ASN A 5 19.53 9.24 -25.83
N SER A 6 18.31 9.64 -25.47
CA SER A 6 18.11 10.57 -24.37
C SER A 6 18.58 9.84 -23.11
N ALA A 7 19.70 10.26 -22.53
CA ALA A 7 20.15 9.75 -21.24
C ALA A 7 18.99 9.89 -20.25
N GLN A 8 18.38 8.77 -19.86
CA GLN A 8 17.34 8.74 -18.83
C GLN A 8 17.98 9.32 -17.57
N GLN A 9 17.62 10.55 -17.22
CA GLN A 9 18.03 11.14 -15.95
C GLN A 9 17.37 10.31 -14.85
N THR A 10 18.17 9.69 -13.98
CA THR A 10 17.65 8.94 -12.85
C THR A 10 16.79 9.88 -12.00
N PRO A 11 15.52 9.54 -11.71
CA PRO A 11 14.66 10.36 -10.88
C PRO A 11 15.25 10.50 -9.48
N ARG A 12 14.98 11.64 -8.82
CA ARG A 12 15.49 11.93 -7.47
C ARG A 12 15.13 10.85 -6.44
N PHE A 13 13.99 10.18 -6.62
CA PHE A 13 13.54 9.06 -5.81
C PHE A 13 13.20 7.89 -6.76
N PRO A 14 14.14 6.97 -7.01
CA PRO A 14 13.94 5.87 -7.97
C PRO A 14 12.94 4.81 -7.50
N GLY A 15 12.57 4.81 -6.21
CA GLY A 15 11.63 3.85 -5.64
C GLY A 15 12.13 2.41 -5.72
N ILE A 16 11.22 1.46 -5.47
CA ILE A 16 11.46 0.02 -5.63
C ILE A 16 10.53 -0.46 -6.72
N VAL A 17 11.08 -0.95 -7.82
CA VAL A 17 10.27 -1.52 -8.92
C VAL A 17 9.72 -2.86 -8.46
N ARG A 18 8.38 -3.00 -8.46
CA ARG A 18 7.66 -4.22 -8.10
C ARG A 18 6.51 -4.44 -9.07
N ALA A 19 6.21 -5.69 -9.39
CA ALA A 19 4.95 -6.08 -10.04
C ALA A 19 3.96 -6.44 -8.93
N LEU A 20 2.84 -5.71 -8.85
CA LEU A 20 1.81 -5.84 -7.81
C LEU A 20 0.43 -5.79 -8.47
N SER A 21 -0.58 -6.35 -7.80
CA SER A 21 -1.98 -6.10 -8.13
C SER A 21 -2.39 -4.67 -7.77
N GLY A 22 -3.53 -4.20 -8.28
CA GLY A 22 -4.06 -2.87 -7.92
C GLY A 22 -4.33 -2.76 -6.41
N SER A 23 -4.92 -3.78 -5.80
CA SER A 23 -5.20 -3.85 -4.37
C SER A 23 -3.92 -3.79 -3.54
N GLU A 24 -2.88 -4.54 -3.92
CA GLU A 24 -1.58 -4.52 -3.23
C GLU A 24 -0.90 -3.15 -3.31
N ALA A 25 -1.01 -2.46 -4.45
CA ALA A 25 -0.48 -1.10 -4.60
C ALA A 25 -1.19 -0.11 -3.68
N VAL A 26 -2.51 -0.23 -3.52
CA VAL A 26 -3.27 0.61 -2.59
C VAL A 26 -2.91 0.30 -1.15
N VAL A 27 -2.84 -0.99 -0.75
CA VAL A 27 -2.43 -1.40 0.61
C VAL A 27 -1.04 -0.87 0.94
N ALA A 28 -0.09 -0.91 0.00
CA ALA A 28 1.24 -0.36 0.22
C ALA A 28 1.21 1.14 0.51
N SER A 29 0.37 1.90 -0.19
CA SER A 29 0.16 3.32 0.04
C SER A 29 -0.55 3.59 1.37
N GLU A 30 -1.62 2.86 1.65
CA GLU A 30 -2.47 3.04 2.82
C GLU A 30 -1.73 2.71 4.13
N THR A 31 -1.05 1.56 4.19
CA THR A 31 -0.22 1.17 5.35
C THR A 31 0.94 2.15 5.59
N SER A 32 1.37 2.87 4.56
CA SER A 32 2.43 3.88 4.68
C SER A 32 1.88 5.23 5.14
N ALA A 33 0.70 5.64 4.68
CA ALA A 33 0.14 6.98 4.87
C ALA A 33 -0.83 7.10 6.05
N SER A 34 -1.46 5.99 6.46
CA SER A 34 -2.51 5.96 7.48
C SER A 34 -1.98 5.51 8.85
N GLU A 35 -2.78 5.75 9.88
CA GLU A 35 -2.53 5.28 11.25
C GLU A 35 -3.42 4.09 11.62
N ALA A 36 -4.61 4.03 11.05
CA ALA A 36 -5.59 2.99 11.32
C ALA A 36 -6.44 2.70 10.08
N ALA A 37 -7.00 1.49 10.01
CA ALA A 37 -8.03 1.12 9.04
C ALA A 37 -9.13 0.30 9.72
N GLY A 38 -10.38 0.61 9.34
CA GLY A 38 -11.55 -0.24 9.59
C GLY A 38 -11.97 -0.86 8.27
N ALA A 39 -12.05 -2.18 8.19
CA ALA A 39 -12.39 -2.87 6.93
C ALA A 39 -13.46 -3.92 7.14
N TYR A 40 -14.52 -3.84 6.33
CA TYR A 40 -15.55 -4.87 6.24
C TYR A 40 -15.42 -5.62 4.89
N PRO A 41 -15.46 -6.96 4.87
CA PRO A 41 -15.24 -7.73 3.66
C PRO A 41 -16.39 -7.54 2.65
N ILE A 42 -16.07 -6.99 1.47
CA ILE A 42 -16.95 -6.92 0.31
C ILE A 42 -16.14 -7.07 -0.98
N THR A 43 -16.57 -7.94 -1.88
CA THR A 43 -15.89 -8.13 -3.17
C THR A 43 -16.05 -6.88 -4.03
N PRO A 44 -14.97 -6.36 -4.66
CA PRO A 44 -13.64 -6.96 -4.83
C PRO A 44 -12.55 -6.45 -3.85
N SER A 45 -12.91 -5.66 -2.83
CA SER A 45 -11.96 -4.99 -1.94
C SER A 45 -11.53 -5.80 -0.70
N THR A 46 -12.04 -7.02 -0.52
CA THR A 46 -11.65 -7.92 0.58
C THR A 46 -10.13 -8.04 0.72
N ASP A 47 -9.42 -8.26 -0.39
CA ASP A 47 -7.95 -8.39 -0.42
C ASP A 47 -7.23 -7.16 0.16
N MET A 48 -7.82 -5.97 0.07
CA MET A 48 -7.23 -4.75 0.62
C MET A 48 -7.30 -4.74 2.16
N GLY A 49 -8.45 -5.11 2.72
CA GLY A 49 -8.64 -5.22 4.17
C GLY A 49 -7.72 -6.29 4.77
N GLU A 50 -7.64 -7.45 4.13
CA GLU A 50 -6.71 -8.52 4.52
C GLU A 50 -5.25 -8.07 4.45
N GLY A 51 -4.88 -7.33 3.40
CA GLY A 51 -3.53 -6.79 3.24
C GLY A 51 -3.15 -5.78 4.33
N PHE A 52 -4.07 -4.92 4.76
CA PHE A 52 -3.84 -4.01 5.87
C PHE A 52 -3.74 -4.76 7.21
N ALA A 53 -4.64 -5.73 7.45
CA ALA A 53 -4.62 -6.57 8.63
C ALA A 53 -3.30 -7.35 8.77
N ALA A 54 -2.78 -7.88 7.66
CA ALA A 54 -1.48 -8.54 7.62
C ALA A 54 -0.34 -7.56 7.98
N ALA A 55 -0.32 -6.37 7.39
CA ALA A 55 0.69 -5.35 7.70
C ALA A 55 0.65 -4.91 9.17
N TRP A 56 -0.56 -4.80 9.74
CA TRP A 56 -0.75 -4.54 11.16
C TRP A 56 -0.20 -5.69 12.02
N SER A 57 -0.53 -6.95 11.70
CA SER A 57 -0.06 -8.12 12.43
C SER A 57 1.46 -8.31 12.36
N GLU A 58 2.10 -7.88 11.26
CA GLU A 58 3.56 -7.86 11.10
C GLU A 58 4.23 -6.75 11.93
N GLY A 59 3.46 -5.82 12.51
CA GLY A 59 3.97 -4.68 13.24
C GLY A 59 4.65 -3.63 12.35
N ARG A 60 4.27 -3.57 11.06
CA ARG A 60 4.84 -2.59 10.12
C ARG A 60 4.54 -1.17 10.59
N PRO A 61 5.55 -0.29 10.75
CA PRO A 61 5.31 1.12 11.04
C PRO A 61 4.94 1.89 9.77
N ASN A 62 4.14 2.95 9.93
CA ASN A 62 3.88 3.89 8.85
C ASN A 62 5.07 4.85 8.63
N VAL A 63 4.97 5.79 7.67
CA VAL A 63 6.07 6.74 7.37
C VAL A 63 6.42 7.68 8.54
N PHE A 64 5.52 7.80 9.53
CA PHE A 64 5.73 8.57 10.73
C PHE A 64 6.34 7.74 11.88
N GLY A 65 6.67 6.47 11.62
CA GLY A 65 7.24 5.56 12.62
C GLY A 65 6.22 5.04 13.65
N ARG A 66 4.92 5.22 13.39
CA ARG A 66 3.85 4.80 14.32
C ARG A 66 3.31 3.42 13.94
N PRO A 67 2.94 2.59 14.93
CA PRO A 67 2.30 1.30 14.66
C PRO A 67 0.91 1.53 14.05
N LEU A 68 0.49 0.60 13.19
CA LEU A 68 -0.86 0.60 12.63
C LEU A 68 -1.90 0.14 13.66
N VAL A 69 -3.16 0.45 13.40
CA VAL A 69 -4.32 -0.11 14.11
C VAL A 69 -5.29 -0.68 13.09
N PHE A 70 -5.79 -1.89 13.33
CA PHE A 70 -6.77 -2.53 12.47
C PHE A 70 -7.99 -2.98 13.28
N PHE A 71 -9.18 -2.80 12.72
CA PHE A 71 -10.41 -3.37 13.26
C PHE A 71 -11.36 -3.80 12.14
N GLU A 72 -12.13 -4.84 12.38
CA GLU A 72 -13.18 -5.32 11.49
C GLU A 72 -14.54 -4.97 12.12
N PRO A 73 -15.26 -3.96 11.60
CA PRO A 73 -16.59 -3.62 12.08
C PRO A 73 -17.63 -4.67 11.66
N GLU A 74 -18.84 -4.60 12.22
CA GLU A 74 -19.96 -5.49 11.86
C GLU A 74 -20.55 -5.20 10.46
N GLY A 75 -20.23 -4.04 9.90
CA GLY A 75 -20.69 -3.56 8.60
C GLY A 75 -19.92 -2.31 8.17
N GLU A 76 -20.28 -1.72 7.02
CA GLU A 76 -19.58 -0.55 6.47
C GLU A 76 -19.95 0.79 7.16
N HIS A 77 -21.02 0.84 7.97
CA HIS A 77 -21.65 2.09 8.43
C HIS A 77 -21.22 2.57 9.82
#